data_AF-A0A9X1UAI0-F1
#
_entry.id   AF-A0A9X1UAI0-F1
#
_cell.length_a   1.000
_cell.length_b   1.000
_cell.length_c   1.000
_cell.angle_alpha   90.00
_cell.angle_beta   90.00
_cell.angle_gamma   90.00
#
_symmetry.space_group_name_H-M   'P 1'
#
loop_
_entity.id
_entity.type
_entity.pdbx_description
1 polymer ?
#
loop_
_entity_poly.entity_id
_entity_poly.type
_entity_poly.pdbx_seq_one_letter_code
_entity_poly.pdbx_strand_id
1 'polypeptide(L)'
;MGTATETFYSVIRRQGITRRSFHKFCSLTATSLGLGPLAASRIANALETKPRVPVIWMHGLECTCCSESFIRSAHPLVKDAVLSMISLDYDDTIMAAAGHQAEAILEETRAKHKGQYILAVEGNPPLNEGGMFCIDGGKPFVEKLKMMAEDAMAIIAWGACASWGCVQAAKPNPTQATPIDKVITNKPIIKVPGCPPIAEVMTGVVTFITTFGKLPELDRQGRPKMFYSQRIHDKCYRRPHFDAGQFVEEWDDEAARKGYCLYKMGCKGPTTYNACSTVRWNGGVSFPIQSGHGCIGCSEDGFWDKGSFYDRLTNIKQFGIEKNADQIGMAAAGAVGAAVAAHAAVTAVKRLASKREDAGHNS
;
A
#
# COMPACT_ATOMS: atom_id res chain seq x y z
N MET A 1 0.68 -29.69 -35.15
CA MET A 1 1.77 -29.88 -34.17
C MET A 1 1.54 -28.89 -33.04
N GLY A 2 1.13 -29.37 -31.87
CA GLY A 2 0.88 -28.49 -30.72
C GLY A 2 2.20 -27.84 -30.30
N THR A 3 2.26 -26.51 -30.30
CA THR A 3 3.37 -25.77 -29.72
C THR A 3 3.43 -26.10 -28.23
N ALA A 4 4.51 -26.77 -27.80
CA ALA A 4 4.72 -27.07 -26.39
C ALA A 4 4.71 -25.74 -25.61
N THR A 5 3.88 -25.64 -24.58
CA THR A 5 3.73 -24.42 -23.78
C THR A 5 5.05 -24.11 -23.07
N GLU A 6 5.68 -22.98 -23.41
CA GLU A 6 7.01 -22.65 -22.92
C GLU A 6 7.01 -22.33 -21.41
N THR A 7 8.00 -22.88 -20.70
CA THR A 7 8.22 -22.60 -19.28
C THR A 7 9.06 -21.33 -19.11
N PHE A 8 8.99 -20.68 -17.94
CA PHE A 8 9.81 -19.50 -17.61
C PHE A 8 11.29 -19.77 -17.93
N TYR A 9 11.82 -20.91 -17.49
CA TYR A 9 13.24 -21.22 -17.65
C TYR A 9 13.64 -21.34 -19.13
N SER A 10 12.78 -21.91 -19.98
CA SER A 10 13.07 -21.99 -21.42
C SER A 10 13.24 -20.61 -22.06
N VAL A 11 12.40 -19.63 -21.69
CA VAL A 11 12.42 -18.28 -22.26
C VAL A 11 13.68 -17.52 -21.83
N ILE A 12 13.98 -17.51 -20.53
CA ILE A 12 15.16 -16.77 -20.03
C ILE A 12 16.48 -17.36 -20.53
N ARG A 13 16.54 -18.68 -20.76
CA ARG A 13 17.72 -19.33 -21.32
C ARG A 13 17.96 -18.92 -22.78
N ARG A 14 16.90 -18.74 -23.57
CA ARG A 14 17.00 -18.19 -24.94
C ARG A 14 17.44 -16.74 -24.97
N GLN A 15 17.07 -15.95 -23.96
CA GLN A 15 17.54 -14.57 -23.81
C GLN A 15 18.96 -14.45 -23.24
N GLY A 16 19.69 -15.56 -23.09
CA GLY A 16 21.09 -15.57 -22.64
C GLY A 16 21.29 -15.48 -21.12
N ILE A 17 20.21 -15.56 -20.31
CA ILE A 17 20.33 -15.50 -18.85
C ILE A 17 20.95 -16.79 -18.31
N THR A 18 21.97 -16.65 -17.46
CA THR A 18 22.67 -17.80 -16.86
C THR A 18 21.83 -18.48 -15.77
N ARG A 19 21.99 -19.80 -15.60
CA ARG A 19 21.35 -20.57 -14.51
C ARG A 19 21.66 -19.99 -13.12
N ARG A 20 22.85 -19.42 -12.93
CA ARG A 20 23.24 -18.72 -11.70
C ARG A 20 22.38 -17.47 -11.45
N SER A 21 22.16 -16.66 -12.48
CA SER A 21 21.33 -15.45 -12.37
C SER A 21 19.88 -15.81 -12.10
N PHE A 22 19.38 -16.89 -12.71
CA PHE A 22 18.05 -17.44 -12.43
C PHE A 22 17.88 -17.87 -10.97
N HIS A 23 18.80 -18.64 -10.40
CA HIS A 23 18.70 -19.02 -8.99
C HIS A 23 18.86 -17.81 -8.06
N LYS A 24 19.69 -16.82 -8.41
CA LYS A 24 19.78 -15.55 -7.66
C LYS A 24 18.43 -14.82 -7.66
N PHE A 25 17.75 -14.77 -8.80
CA PHE A 25 16.40 -14.23 -8.90
C PHE A 25 15.43 -14.98 -7.97
N CYS A 26 15.39 -16.31 -8.03
CA CYS A 26 14.52 -17.12 -7.17
C CYS A 26 14.77 -16.88 -5.67
N SER A 27 16.04 -16.73 -5.27
CA SER A 27 16.41 -16.42 -3.89
C SER A 27 15.99 -15.01 -3.47
N LEU A 28 16.19 -14.00 -4.31
CA LEU A 28 15.77 -12.62 -4.01
C LEU A 28 14.25 -12.53 -3.87
N THR A 29 13.52 -13.19 -4.76
CA THR A 29 12.07 -13.31 -4.71
C THR A 29 11.59 -14.01 -3.43
N ALA A 30 12.23 -15.12 -3.03
CA ALA A 30 11.88 -15.80 -1.79
C ALA A 30 12.02 -14.87 -0.58
N THR A 31 13.13 -14.12 -0.53
CA THR A 31 13.42 -13.16 0.54
C THR A 31 12.44 -11.98 0.54
N SER A 32 12.14 -11.39 -0.63
CA SER A 32 11.22 -10.24 -0.72
C SER A 32 9.80 -10.60 -0.28
N LEU A 33 9.39 -11.85 -0.52
CA LEU A 33 8.12 -12.40 -0.09
C LEU A 33 8.13 -12.90 1.38
N GLY A 34 9.25 -12.82 2.08
CA GLY A 34 9.39 -13.31 3.47
C GLY A 34 9.18 -14.83 3.60
N LEU A 35 9.48 -15.59 2.54
CA LEU A 35 9.23 -17.03 2.48
C LEU A 35 10.37 -17.83 3.12
N GLY A 36 10.06 -19.01 3.66
CA GLY A 36 11.03 -19.85 4.37
C GLY A 36 12.18 -20.38 3.49
N PRO A 37 13.19 -21.02 4.10
CA PRO A 37 14.47 -21.36 3.44
C PRO A 37 14.36 -22.21 2.15
N LEU A 38 13.33 -23.07 2.06
CA LEU A 38 13.09 -23.93 0.89
C LEU A 38 12.32 -23.24 -0.25
N ALA A 39 11.88 -21.99 -0.06
CA ALA A 39 11.05 -21.29 -1.02
C ALA A 39 11.80 -20.98 -2.32
N ALA A 40 13.09 -20.60 -2.24
CA ALA A 40 13.90 -20.32 -3.42
C ALA A 40 13.98 -21.53 -4.38
N SER A 41 14.16 -22.74 -3.83
CA SER A 41 14.18 -23.98 -4.62
C SER A 41 12.81 -24.33 -5.19
N ARG A 42 11.72 -24.07 -4.46
CA ARG A 42 10.35 -24.27 -4.95
C ARG A 42 10.00 -23.30 -6.08
N ILE A 43 10.40 -22.03 -5.97
CA ILE A 43 10.29 -21.02 -7.02
C ILE A 43 11.07 -21.48 -8.25
N ALA A 44 12.33 -21.88 -8.09
CA ALA A 44 13.14 -22.35 -9.21
C ALA A 44 12.49 -23.54 -9.93
N ASN A 45 12.05 -24.56 -9.20
CA ASN A 45 11.39 -25.73 -9.80
C ASN A 45 10.10 -25.34 -10.53
N ALA A 46 9.25 -24.50 -9.92
CA ALA A 46 8.00 -24.06 -10.55
C ALA A 46 8.27 -23.31 -11.87
N LEU A 47 9.26 -22.43 -11.89
CA LEU A 47 9.65 -21.67 -13.08
C LEU A 47 10.37 -22.55 -14.13
N GLU A 48 11.02 -23.63 -13.73
CA GLU A 48 11.62 -24.61 -14.65
C GLU A 48 10.57 -25.48 -15.35
N THR A 49 9.50 -25.85 -14.63
CA THR A 49 8.61 -26.95 -15.02
C THR A 49 7.20 -26.51 -15.41
N LYS A 50 6.71 -25.35 -14.96
CA LYS A 50 5.35 -24.90 -15.24
C LYS A 50 5.30 -23.94 -16.43
N PRO A 51 4.28 -24.05 -17.29
CA PRO A 51 3.99 -23.02 -18.29
C PRO A 51 3.71 -21.66 -17.63
N ARG A 52 3.98 -20.59 -18.37
CA ARG A 52 3.61 -19.23 -17.93
C ARG A 52 2.08 -19.12 -17.84
N VAL A 53 1.59 -18.49 -16.78
CA VAL A 53 0.14 -18.28 -16.58
C VAL A 53 -0.33 -17.18 -17.55
N PRO A 54 -1.37 -17.43 -18.37
CA PRO A 54 -2.00 -16.40 -19.20
C PRO A 54 -2.63 -15.33 -18.31
N VAL A 55 -2.37 -14.07 -18.63
CA VAL A 55 -2.89 -12.90 -17.93
C VAL A 55 -3.51 -11.96 -18.95
N ILE A 56 -4.75 -11.57 -18.68
CA ILE A 56 -5.46 -10.53 -19.41
C ILE A 56 -5.58 -9.33 -18.48
N TRP A 57 -5.05 -8.18 -18.89
CA TRP A 57 -5.11 -6.94 -18.13
C TRP A 57 -6.10 -5.98 -18.82
N MET A 58 -7.22 -5.72 -18.15
CA MET A 58 -8.28 -4.84 -18.66
C MET A 58 -8.34 -3.53 -17.90
N HIS A 59 -8.74 -2.46 -18.60
CA HIS A 59 -8.80 -1.10 -18.07
C HIS A 59 -10.23 -0.56 -18.14
N GLY A 60 -10.81 -0.23 -16.97
CA GLY A 60 -12.10 0.46 -16.86
C GLY A 60 -11.94 1.98 -16.76
N LEU A 61 -12.77 2.64 -15.95
CA LEU A 61 -12.47 4.01 -15.51
C LEU A 61 -11.25 4.01 -14.60
N GLU A 62 -10.17 4.63 -15.05
CA GLU A 62 -8.88 4.65 -14.36
C GLU A 62 -8.06 5.91 -14.64
N CYS A 63 -6.87 5.96 -14.05
CA CYS A 63 -5.83 6.95 -14.35
C CYS A 63 -4.48 6.29 -14.70
N THR A 64 -4.47 4.99 -14.96
CA THR A 64 -3.28 4.18 -15.36
C THR A 64 -2.15 4.15 -14.32
N CYS A 65 -2.41 4.62 -13.09
CA CYS A 65 -1.38 4.67 -12.05
C CYS A 65 -0.91 3.27 -11.61
N CYS A 66 -1.75 2.23 -11.73
CA CYS A 66 -1.37 0.88 -11.33
C CYS A 66 -0.48 0.22 -12.38
N SER A 67 -0.78 0.35 -13.67
CA SER A 67 0.15 -0.04 -14.75
C SER A 67 1.47 0.70 -14.65
N GLU A 68 1.44 2.02 -14.42
CA GLU A 68 2.66 2.79 -14.19
C GLU A 68 3.44 2.29 -12.98
N SER A 69 2.77 1.99 -11.86
CA SER A 69 3.42 1.42 -10.67
C SER A 69 4.01 0.06 -10.95
N PHE A 70 3.27 -0.84 -11.62
CA PHE A 70 3.70 -2.18 -11.95
C PHE A 70 5.06 -2.14 -12.65
N ILE A 71 5.19 -1.34 -13.71
CA ILE A 71 6.44 -1.24 -14.49
C ILE A 71 7.62 -0.63 -13.71
N ARG A 72 7.41 -0.04 -12.51
CA ARG A 72 8.49 0.47 -11.63
C ARG A 72 9.11 -0.60 -10.72
N SER A 73 8.64 -1.84 -10.76
CA SER A 73 9.17 -2.90 -9.88
C SER A 73 10.66 -3.14 -10.10
N ALA A 74 11.44 -3.08 -9.02
CA ALA A 74 12.88 -3.34 -9.05
C ALA A 74 13.21 -4.84 -9.04
N HIS A 75 12.48 -5.66 -8.28
CA HIS A 75 12.78 -7.08 -8.08
C HIS A 75 11.50 -7.92 -7.87
N PRO A 76 11.04 -8.72 -8.87
CA PRO A 76 11.55 -8.80 -10.23
C PRO A 76 11.51 -7.46 -10.97
N LEU A 77 12.42 -7.28 -11.94
CA LEU A 77 12.21 -6.28 -12.97
C LEU A 77 10.96 -6.67 -13.77
N VAL A 78 10.18 -5.69 -14.20
CA VAL A 78 8.98 -6.00 -15.01
C VAL A 78 9.29 -6.68 -16.31
N LYS A 79 10.45 -6.39 -16.92
CA LYS A 79 10.97 -7.18 -18.04
C LYS A 79 10.97 -8.67 -17.71
N ASP A 80 11.44 -9.06 -16.53
CA ASP A 80 11.50 -10.46 -16.11
C ASP A 80 10.09 -10.96 -15.74
N ALA A 81 9.22 -10.10 -15.22
CA ALA A 81 7.82 -10.46 -14.95
C ALA A 81 7.04 -10.77 -16.25
N VAL A 82 7.04 -9.85 -17.21
CA VAL A 82 6.29 -9.91 -18.46
C VAL A 82 6.91 -10.91 -19.43
N LEU A 83 8.24 -10.88 -19.62
CA LEU A 83 8.88 -11.79 -20.57
C LEU A 83 8.99 -13.21 -20.03
N SER A 84 8.97 -13.39 -18.71
CA SER A 84 9.37 -14.66 -18.12
C SER A 84 8.36 -15.26 -17.14
N MET A 85 7.74 -14.50 -16.24
CA MET A 85 6.87 -15.05 -15.18
C MET A 85 5.42 -15.30 -15.61
N ILE A 86 4.86 -14.40 -16.41
CA ILE A 86 3.50 -14.49 -16.91
C ILE A 86 3.49 -14.47 -18.44
N SER A 87 2.37 -14.84 -19.04
CA SER A 87 2.07 -14.48 -20.42
C SER A 87 1.06 -13.35 -20.36
N LEU A 88 1.53 -12.12 -20.47
CA LEU A 88 0.66 -10.95 -20.56
C LEU A 88 0.13 -10.89 -21.99
N ASP A 89 -0.98 -11.59 -22.21
CA ASP A 89 -1.50 -11.86 -23.55
C ASP A 89 -2.38 -10.73 -24.07
N TYR A 90 -2.89 -9.88 -23.17
CA TYR A 90 -3.63 -8.66 -23.49
C TYR A 90 -3.36 -7.59 -22.42
N ASP A 91 -3.08 -6.37 -22.87
CA ASP A 91 -2.96 -5.15 -22.06
C ASP A 91 -3.03 -3.96 -23.01
N ASP A 92 -4.11 -3.18 -22.94
CA ASP A 92 -4.36 -2.04 -23.84
C ASP A 92 -3.22 -1.00 -23.83
N THR A 93 -2.45 -0.93 -22.74
CA THR A 93 -1.41 0.08 -22.55
C THR A 93 -0.15 -0.20 -23.37
N ILE A 94 0.20 -1.48 -23.56
CA ILE A 94 1.50 -1.89 -24.11
C ILE A 94 1.42 -2.87 -25.27
N MET A 95 0.25 -3.43 -25.59
CA MET A 95 0.11 -4.39 -26.67
C MET A 95 0.31 -3.73 -28.05
N ALA A 96 0.82 -4.50 -29.01
CA ALA A 96 1.05 -4.01 -30.37
C ALA A 96 -0.25 -3.94 -31.21
N ALA A 97 -1.20 -4.83 -30.95
CA ALA A 97 -2.46 -4.91 -31.69
C ALA A 97 -3.46 -3.85 -31.20
N ALA A 98 -4.33 -3.37 -32.09
CA ALA A 98 -5.38 -2.40 -31.78
C ALA A 98 -6.68 -2.76 -32.53
N GLY A 99 -7.79 -2.11 -32.18
CA GLY A 99 -9.08 -2.32 -32.83
C GLY A 99 -9.51 -3.79 -32.83
N HIS A 100 -9.98 -4.30 -33.96
CA HIS A 100 -10.47 -5.68 -34.08
C HIS A 100 -9.40 -6.76 -33.80
N GLN A 101 -8.12 -6.46 -34.04
CA GLN A 101 -7.05 -7.39 -33.69
C GLN A 101 -6.91 -7.53 -32.17
N ALA A 102 -7.10 -6.45 -31.42
CA ALA A 102 -7.12 -6.50 -29.95
C ALA A 102 -8.34 -7.29 -29.45
N GLU A 103 -9.52 -7.04 -30.02
CA GLU A 103 -10.75 -7.79 -29.67
C GLU A 103 -10.61 -9.29 -29.96
N ALA A 104 -9.98 -9.67 -31.08
CA ALA A 104 -9.75 -11.06 -31.43
C ALA A 104 -8.88 -11.80 -30.41
N ILE A 105 -7.89 -11.12 -29.80
CA ILE A 105 -7.00 -11.71 -28.78
C ILE A 105 -7.80 -12.12 -27.53
N LEU A 106 -8.79 -11.31 -27.12
CA LEU A 106 -9.65 -11.64 -25.97
C LEU A 106 -10.46 -12.91 -26.23
N GLU A 107 -11.11 -13.01 -27.38
CA GLU A 107 -11.90 -14.19 -27.74
C GLU A 107 -11.03 -15.43 -27.93
N GLU A 108 -9.87 -15.29 -28.56
CA GLU A 108 -8.89 -16.37 -28.70
C GLU A 108 -8.40 -16.87 -27.34
N THR A 109 -8.11 -15.95 -26.41
CA THR A 109 -7.70 -16.31 -25.05
C THR A 109 -8.81 -17.07 -24.34
N ARG A 110 -10.06 -16.60 -24.42
CA ARG A 110 -11.21 -17.31 -23.83
C ARG A 110 -11.36 -18.71 -24.41
N ALA A 111 -11.23 -18.87 -25.72
CA ALA A 111 -11.34 -20.17 -26.38
C ALA A 111 -10.22 -21.15 -25.98
N LYS A 112 -8.98 -20.65 -25.85
CA LYS A 112 -7.80 -21.48 -25.57
C LYS A 112 -7.53 -21.73 -24.08
N HIS A 113 -7.87 -20.76 -23.22
CA HIS A 113 -7.44 -20.72 -21.82
C HIS A 113 -8.62 -20.60 -20.84
N LYS A 114 -9.83 -21.00 -21.25
CA LYS A 114 -11.02 -21.04 -20.38
C LYS A 114 -10.72 -21.73 -19.04
N GLY A 115 -10.98 -21.01 -17.95
CA GLY A 115 -10.76 -21.44 -16.58
C GLY A 115 -9.29 -21.43 -16.13
N GLN A 116 -8.36 -20.97 -16.97
CA GLN A 116 -6.91 -21.06 -16.71
C GLN A 116 -6.22 -19.69 -16.63
N TYR A 117 -6.78 -18.65 -17.27
CA TYR A 117 -6.17 -17.32 -17.24
C TYR A 117 -6.55 -16.53 -15.99
N ILE A 118 -5.67 -15.61 -15.60
CA ILE A 118 -5.95 -14.60 -14.59
C ILE A 118 -6.45 -13.34 -15.28
N LEU A 119 -7.54 -12.77 -14.76
CA LEU A 119 -8.02 -11.46 -15.20
C LEU A 119 -7.49 -10.39 -14.23
N ALA A 120 -6.51 -9.62 -14.66
CA ALA A 120 -6.09 -8.40 -13.99
C ALA A 120 -7.02 -7.25 -14.41
N VAL A 121 -7.55 -6.51 -13.45
CA VAL A 121 -8.42 -5.36 -13.74
C VAL A 121 -7.85 -4.13 -13.05
N GLU A 122 -7.54 -3.11 -13.84
CA GLU A 122 -7.32 -1.76 -13.37
C GLU A 122 -8.55 -0.90 -13.66
N GLY A 123 -8.85 0.02 -12.76
CA GLY A 123 -10.07 0.82 -12.85
C GLY A 123 -11.33 0.07 -12.44
N ASN A 124 -12.49 0.63 -12.81
CA ASN A 124 -13.79 0.04 -12.49
C ASN A 124 -14.86 0.35 -13.54
N PRO A 125 -15.93 -0.46 -13.63
CA PRO A 125 -17.08 -0.16 -14.48
C PRO A 125 -17.94 0.97 -13.89
N PRO A 126 -18.30 1.99 -14.68
CA PRO A 126 -19.41 2.87 -14.36
C PRO A 126 -20.73 2.16 -14.65
N LEU A 127 -21.76 2.39 -13.83
CA LEU A 127 -23.10 1.79 -14.02
C LEU A 127 -24.16 2.81 -14.42
N ASN A 128 -23.88 4.11 -14.32
CA ASN A 128 -24.80 5.15 -14.76
C ASN A 128 -24.84 5.25 -16.30
N GLU A 129 -25.92 5.80 -16.86
CA GLU A 129 -26.12 5.97 -18.31
C GLU A 129 -25.88 4.68 -19.12
N GLY A 130 -26.40 3.55 -18.62
CA GLY A 130 -26.22 2.23 -19.24
C GLY A 130 -24.78 1.72 -19.25
N GLY A 131 -23.89 2.33 -18.47
CA GLY A 131 -22.46 2.02 -18.42
C GLY A 131 -21.62 2.72 -19.50
N MET A 132 -22.21 3.64 -20.27
CA MET A 132 -21.55 4.30 -21.40
C MET A 132 -20.54 5.38 -21.02
N PHE A 133 -20.33 5.65 -19.73
CA PHE A 133 -19.21 6.50 -19.29
C PHE A 133 -17.83 5.85 -19.54
N CYS A 134 -17.78 4.53 -19.78
CA CYS A 134 -16.58 3.82 -20.22
C CYS A 134 -16.96 2.89 -21.37
N ILE A 135 -16.59 3.27 -22.59
CA ILE A 135 -16.93 2.57 -23.83
C ILE A 135 -15.69 1.88 -24.36
N ASP A 136 -15.82 0.60 -24.63
CA ASP A 136 -14.76 -0.23 -25.18
C ASP A 136 -15.33 -1.11 -26.31
N GLY A 137 -14.73 -1.03 -27.50
CA GLY A 137 -15.25 -1.70 -28.70
C GLY A 137 -16.67 -1.24 -29.09
N GLY A 138 -17.05 0.00 -28.74
CA GLY A 138 -18.40 0.53 -28.97
C GLY A 138 -19.47 0.00 -28.00
N LYS A 139 -19.09 -0.72 -26.95
CA LYS A 139 -20.01 -1.26 -25.92
C LYS A 139 -19.62 -0.80 -24.52
N PRO A 140 -20.53 -0.86 -23.52
CA PRO A 140 -20.17 -0.63 -22.14
C PRO A 140 -19.06 -1.57 -21.68
N PHE A 141 -17.99 -1.04 -21.08
CA PHE A 141 -16.87 -1.83 -20.54
C PHE A 141 -17.33 -2.98 -19.62
N VAL A 142 -18.40 -2.76 -18.84
CA VAL A 142 -18.96 -3.76 -17.93
C VAL A 142 -19.38 -5.06 -18.62
N GLU A 143 -19.76 -5.01 -19.90
CA GLU A 143 -20.08 -6.21 -20.69
C GLU A 143 -18.83 -7.05 -20.94
N LYS A 144 -17.77 -6.42 -21.45
CA LYS A 144 -16.49 -7.08 -21.71
C LYS A 144 -15.87 -7.62 -20.41
N LEU A 145 -15.96 -6.85 -19.32
CA LEU A 145 -15.55 -7.29 -17.99
C LEU A 145 -16.26 -8.58 -17.56
N LYS A 146 -17.60 -8.63 -17.65
CA LYS A 146 -18.39 -9.82 -17.27
C LYS A 146 -18.05 -11.02 -18.13
N MET A 147 -17.91 -10.81 -19.45
CA MET A 147 -17.54 -11.84 -20.41
C MET A 147 -16.18 -12.47 -20.08
N MET A 148 -15.15 -11.65 -19.86
CA MET A 148 -13.82 -12.13 -19.50
C MET A 148 -13.77 -12.68 -18.06
N ALA A 149 -14.58 -12.19 -17.14
CA ALA A 149 -14.62 -12.69 -15.77
C ALA A 149 -15.19 -14.12 -15.71
N GLU A 150 -16.21 -14.44 -16.51
CA GLU A 150 -16.90 -15.75 -16.49
C GLU A 150 -15.94 -16.91 -16.77
N ASP A 151 -14.98 -16.71 -17.66
CA ASP A 151 -14.00 -17.74 -18.05
C ASP A 151 -12.66 -17.61 -17.29
N ALA A 152 -12.49 -16.62 -16.41
CA ALA A 152 -11.27 -16.45 -15.63
C ALA A 152 -11.14 -17.49 -14.50
N MET A 153 -9.91 -17.89 -14.18
CA MET A 153 -9.57 -18.69 -13.00
C MET A 153 -9.76 -17.88 -11.70
N ALA A 154 -9.28 -16.64 -11.71
CA ALA A 154 -9.36 -15.68 -10.62
C ALA A 154 -9.17 -14.26 -11.17
N ILE A 155 -9.57 -13.27 -10.38
CA ILE A 155 -9.47 -11.86 -10.74
C ILE A 155 -8.54 -11.15 -9.76
N ILE A 156 -7.58 -10.38 -10.27
CA ILE A 156 -6.80 -9.46 -9.46
C ILE A 156 -7.33 -8.04 -9.68
N ALA A 157 -7.89 -7.44 -8.64
CA ALA A 157 -8.38 -6.06 -8.65
C ALA A 157 -7.23 -5.13 -8.25
N TRP A 158 -6.54 -4.56 -9.24
CA TRP A 158 -5.42 -3.66 -9.02
C TRP A 158 -5.86 -2.27 -8.59
N GLY A 159 -5.26 -1.81 -7.50
CA GLY A 159 -5.45 -0.46 -6.99
C GLY A 159 -6.77 -0.26 -6.26
N ALA A 160 -6.89 0.92 -5.66
CA ALA A 160 -8.10 1.35 -4.99
C ALA A 160 -9.31 1.46 -5.94
N CYS A 161 -9.08 1.70 -7.24
CA CYS A 161 -10.16 1.80 -8.22
C CYS A 161 -10.93 0.48 -8.34
N ALA A 162 -10.22 -0.60 -8.68
CA ALA A 162 -10.84 -1.91 -8.84
C ALA A 162 -11.27 -2.52 -7.49
N SER A 163 -10.50 -2.25 -6.44
CA SER A 163 -10.78 -2.78 -5.10
C SER A 163 -12.00 -2.14 -4.46
N TRP A 164 -12.15 -0.81 -4.55
CA TRP A 164 -13.08 -0.02 -3.73
C TRP A 164 -13.86 1.08 -4.48
N GLY A 165 -13.36 1.57 -5.61
CA GLY A 165 -13.97 2.66 -6.37
C GLY A 165 -13.02 3.85 -6.61
N CYS A 166 -12.16 4.16 -5.63
CA CYS A 166 -11.23 5.30 -5.64
C CYS A 166 -11.89 6.66 -5.94
N VAL A 167 -11.19 7.56 -6.63
CA VAL A 167 -11.53 8.98 -6.73
C VAL A 167 -12.81 9.22 -7.51
N GLN A 168 -13.05 8.44 -8.57
CA GLN A 168 -14.26 8.52 -9.38
C GLN A 168 -15.52 8.06 -8.62
N ALA A 169 -15.35 7.26 -7.56
CA ALA A 169 -16.43 6.83 -6.69
C ALA A 169 -16.61 7.70 -5.43
N ALA A 170 -15.72 8.67 -5.20
CA ALA A 170 -15.87 9.65 -4.13
C ALA A 170 -17.14 10.50 -4.37
N LYS A 171 -17.70 11.08 -3.31
CA LYS A 171 -18.92 11.89 -3.43
C LYS A 171 -18.77 12.98 -4.52
N PRO A 172 -19.75 13.16 -5.42
CA PRO A 172 -21.07 12.51 -5.45
C PRO A 172 -21.17 11.21 -6.28
N ASN A 173 -20.07 10.64 -6.78
CA ASN A 173 -20.02 9.48 -7.68
C ASN A 173 -20.92 9.62 -8.93
N PRO A 174 -20.62 10.57 -9.83
CA PRO A 174 -21.51 10.92 -10.95
C PRO A 174 -21.70 9.79 -11.97
N THR A 175 -20.70 8.92 -12.13
CA THR A 175 -20.72 7.81 -13.11
C THR A 175 -21.24 6.50 -12.50
N GLN A 176 -21.55 6.48 -11.20
CA GLN A 176 -21.78 5.26 -10.42
C GLN A 176 -20.63 4.24 -10.63
N ALA A 177 -19.39 4.73 -10.55
CA ALA A 177 -18.19 3.90 -10.55
C ALA A 177 -18.28 2.87 -9.42
N THR A 178 -18.21 1.59 -9.77
CA THR A 178 -18.54 0.48 -8.88
C THR A 178 -17.41 -0.54 -8.83
N PRO A 179 -16.87 -0.91 -7.66
CA PRO A 179 -15.74 -1.84 -7.57
C PRO A 179 -16.08 -3.23 -8.11
N ILE A 180 -15.04 -3.98 -8.51
CA ILE A 180 -15.19 -5.22 -9.27
C ILE A 180 -15.99 -6.28 -8.51
N ASP A 181 -15.85 -6.37 -7.19
CA ASP A 181 -16.54 -7.35 -6.35
C ASP A 181 -18.05 -7.07 -6.16
N LYS A 182 -18.53 -5.90 -6.60
CA LYS A 182 -19.96 -5.58 -6.65
C LYS A 182 -20.60 -5.93 -8.00
N VAL A 183 -19.78 -6.15 -9.04
CA VAL A 183 -20.23 -6.51 -10.38
C VAL A 183 -20.03 -8.00 -10.66
N ILE A 184 -18.88 -8.54 -10.23
CA ILE A 184 -18.53 -9.95 -10.37
C ILE A 184 -18.57 -10.59 -8.98
N THR A 185 -19.48 -11.56 -8.80
CA THR A 185 -19.73 -12.19 -7.50
C THR A 185 -19.47 -13.69 -7.49
N ASN A 186 -19.19 -14.29 -8.66
CA ASN A 186 -19.05 -15.73 -8.86
C ASN A 186 -17.58 -16.18 -9.05
N LYS A 187 -16.60 -15.30 -8.80
CA LYS A 187 -15.17 -15.59 -8.98
C LYS A 187 -14.34 -15.19 -7.75
N PRO A 188 -13.22 -15.88 -7.48
CA PRO A 188 -12.26 -15.42 -6.50
C PRO A 188 -11.66 -14.07 -6.92
N ILE A 189 -11.76 -13.05 -6.05
CA ILE A 189 -11.23 -11.70 -6.28
C ILE A 189 -10.15 -11.40 -5.25
N ILE A 190 -8.95 -11.08 -5.72
CA ILE A 190 -7.81 -10.65 -4.93
C ILE A 190 -7.75 -9.13 -5.03
N LYS A 191 -8.08 -8.43 -3.94
CA LYS A 191 -7.97 -6.97 -3.87
C LYS A 191 -6.54 -6.58 -3.52
N VAL A 192 -5.90 -5.81 -4.37
CA VAL A 192 -4.57 -5.25 -4.11
C VAL A 192 -4.68 -3.73 -4.10
N PRO A 193 -5.19 -3.13 -3.00
CA PRO A 193 -5.51 -1.71 -2.96
C PRO A 193 -4.28 -0.82 -2.74
N GLY A 194 -4.47 0.47 -3.00
CA GLY A 194 -3.45 1.52 -3.02
C GLY A 194 -3.68 2.40 -4.25
N CYS A 195 -3.31 3.68 -4.18
CA CYS A 195 -3.46 4.61 -5.30
C CYS A 195 -2.10 5.22 -5.70
N PRO A 196 -1.22 4.46 -6.38
CA PRO A 196 -1.36 3.03 -6.73
C PRO A 196 -0.90 2.08 -5.60
N PRO A 197 -0.99 0.75 -5.77
CA PRO A 197 -0.27 -0.21 -4.93
C PRO A 197 1.24 -0.10 -5.16
N ILE A 198 2.05 -0.53 -4.20
CA ILE A 198 3.51 -0.56 -4.32
C ILE A 198 3.91 -1.55 -5.41
N ALA A 199 4.85 -1.17 -6.29
CA ALA A 199 5.29 -1.99 -7.42
C ALA A 199 5.76 -3.40 -6.99
N GLU A 200 6.57 -3.49 -5.94
CA GLU A 200 7.08 -4.73 -5.37
C GLU A 200 5.98 -5.58 -4.72
N VAL A 201 4.89 -4.96 -4.24
CA VAL A 201 3.71 -5.67 -3.75
C VAL A 201 2.95 -6.30 -4.93
N MET A 202 2.77 -5.56 -6.02
CA MET A 202 2.09 -6.06 -7.23
C MET A 202 2.83 -7.25 -7.83
N THR A 203 4.14 -7.10 -8.07
CA THR A 203 4.96 -8.21 -8.59
C THR A 203 5.05 -9.36 -7.60
N GLY A 204 5.10 -9.08 -6.29
CA GLY A 204 5.08 -10.12 -5.26
C GLY A 204 3.82 -10.99 -5.29
N VAL A 205 2.64 -10.40 -5.50
CA VAL A 205 1.38 -11.14 -5.66
C VAL A 205 1.41 -12.03 -6.91
N VAL A 206 1.86 -11.48 -8.05
CA VAL A 206 1.99 -12.24 -9.30
C VAL A 206 2.95 -13.41 -9.12
N THR A 207 4.14 -13.18 -8.56
CA THR A 207 5.14 -14.22 -8.35
C THR A 207 4.66 -15.30 -7.39
N PHE A 208 3.89 -14.94 -6.36
CA PHE A 208 3.29 -15.92 -5.45
C PHE A 208 2.35 -16.87 -6.22
N ILE A 209 1.44 -16.31 -7.03
CA ILE A 209 0.45 -17.11 -7.76
C ILE A 209 1.14 -18.03 -8.76
N THR A 210 2.09 -17.52 -9.54
CA THR A 210 2.80 -18.32 -10.56
C THR A 210 3.67 -19.42 -9.93
N THR A 211 4.34 -19.10 -8.82
CA THR A 211 5.18 -20.07 -8.09
C THR A 211 4.33 -21.19 -7.50
N PHE A 212 3.34 -20.83 -6.68
CA PHE A 212 2.62 -21.79 -5.85
C PHE A 212 1.40 -22.40 -6.54
N GLY A 213 0.98 -21.86 -7.69
CA GLY A 213 -0.20 -22.32 -8.41
C GLY A 213 -1.49 -22.18 -7.59
N LYS A 214 -1.52 -21.23 -6.64
CA LYS A 214 -2.66 -20.98 -5.76
C LYS A 214 -2.73 -19.51 -5.37
N LEU A 215 -3.90 -19.09 -4.92
CA LEU A 215 -4.11 -17.72 -4.43
C LEU A 215 -3.42 -17.49 -3.08
N PRO A 216 -2.95 -16.27 -2.80
CA PRO A 216 -2.42 -15.92 -1.49
C PRO A 216 -3.50 -15.97 -0.41
N GLU A 217 -3.08 -16.13 0.84
CA GLU A 217 -4.03 -16.02 1.96
C GLU A 217 -4.55 -14.58 2.03
N LEU A 218 -5.87 -14.43 2.02
CA LEU A 218 -6.55 -13.14 2.03
C LEU A 218 -7.10 -12.83 3.41
N ASP A 219 -7.13 -11.55 3.77
CA ASP A 219 -7.91 -11.08 4.91
C ASP A 219 -9.41 -11.08 4.60
N ARG A 220 -10.24 -10.71 5.59
CA ARG A 220 -11.70 -10.65 5.46
C ARG A 220 -12.21 -9.67 4.39
N GLN A 221 -11.34 -8.79 3.88
CA GLN A 221 -11.66 -7.82 2.83
C GLN A 221 -11.21 -8.29 1.44
N GLY A 222 -10.54 -9.45 1.35
CA GLY A 222 -9.99 -9.99 0.11
C GLY A 222 -8.57 -9.48 -0.21
N ARG A 223 -7.85 -8.92 0.78
CA ARG A 223 -6.50 -8.37 0.58
C ARG A 223 -5.41 -9.39 0.96
N PRO A 224 -4.31 -9.53 0.21
CA PRO A 224 -3.22 -10.43 0.57
C PRO A 224 -2.62 -10.13 1.96
N LYS A 225 -2.74 -11.07 2.90
CA LYS A 225 -2.27 -10.87 4.29
C LYS A 225 -0.79 -10.52 4.37
N MET A 226 0.02 -11.04 3.45
CA MET A 226 1.48 -10.80 3.44
C MET A 226 1.85 -9.30 3.31
N PHE A 227 0.96 -8.46 2.76
CA PHE A 227 1.21 -7.02 2.58
C PHE A 227 0.19 -6.12 3.31
N TYR A 228 -0.99 -6.64 3.62
CA TYR A 228 -2.12 -5.86 4.15
C TYR A 228 -2.60 -6.31 5.54
N SER A 229 -1.85 -7.14 6.26
CA SER A 229 -2.23 -7.59 7.62
C SER A 229 -1.83 -6.62 8.73
N GLN A 230 -0.95 -5.66 8.46
CA GLN A 230 -0.45 -4.70 9.44
C GLN A 230 -0.75 -3.27 8.99
N ARG A 231 -0.95 -2.38 9.97
CA ARG A 231 -1.15 -0.96 9.69
C ARG A 231 0.18 -0.28 9.43
N ILE A 232 0.17 0.77 8.63
CA ILE A 232 1.31 1.66 8.43
C ILE A 232 1.89 2.15 9.75
N HIS A 233 1.01 2.52 10.69
CA HIS A 233 1.42 3.02 12.00
C HIS A 233 2.13 1.99 12.89
N ASP A 234 1.80 0.70 12.74
CA ASP A 234 2.36 -0.38 13.56
C ASP A 234 3.81 -0.70 13.17
N LYS A 235 4.27 -0.21 12.01
CA LYS A 235 5.65 -0.35 11.52
C LYS A 235 6.28 0.99 11.11
N CYS A 236 5.71 2.12 11.53
CA CYS A 236 6.22 3.43 11.15
C CYS A 236 7.51 3.75 11.92
N TYR A 237 8.56 4.17 11.22
CA TYR A 237 9.83 4.55 11.87
C TYR A 237 9.71 5.79 12.77
N ARG A 238 8.70 6.66 12.55
CA ARG A 238 8.39 7.82 13.40
C ARG A 238 7.51 7.46 14.61
N ARG A 239 7.24 6.17 14.83
CA ARG A 239 6.40 5.70 15.95
C ARG A 239 6.94 6.10 17.33
N PRO A 240 8.26 6.04 17.61
CA PRO A 240 8.79 6.52 18.89
C PRO A 240 8.41 7.99 19.19
N HIS A 241 8.42 8.87 18.18
CA HIS A 241 7.98 10.26 18.36
C HIS A 241 6.48 10.37 18.67
N PHE A 242 5.65 9.51 18.06
CA PHE A 242 4.22 9.45 18.40
C PHE A 242 4.02 9.06 19.88
N ASP A 243 4.72 8.02 20.34
CA ASP A 243 4.62 7.51 21.70
C ASP A 243 5.20 8.51 22.74
N ALA A 244 6.19 9.32 22.33
CA ALA A 244 6.73 10.42 23.13
C ALA A 244 5.82 11.65 23.18
N GLY A 245 4.87 11.78 22.25
CA GLY A 245 4.05 13.00 22.11
C GLY A 245 4.74 14.13 21.34
N GLN A 246 5.76 13.79 20.56
CA GLN A 246 6.56 14.69 19.72
C GLN A 246 5.97 14.74 18.31
N PHE A 247 5.39 15.89 17.95
CA PHE A 247 4.66 16.05 16.71
C PHE A 247 5.12 17.27 15.94
N VAL A 248 4.98 17.17 14.62
CA VAL A 248 4.90 18.32 13.74
C VAL A 248 3.55 19.01 13.96
N GLU A 249 3.56 20.33 14.10
CA GLU A 249 2.35 21.14 14.26
C GLU A 249 2.11 22.06 13.06
N GLU A 250 3.19 22.46 12.38
CA GLU A 250 3.15 23.25 11.14
C GLU A 250 4.17 22.72 10.13
N TRP A 251 3.92 22.95 8.84
CA TRP A 251 4.86 22.54 7.80
C TRP A 251 6.17 23.33 7.92
N ASP A 252 7.30 22.64 7.82
CA ASP A 252 8.66 23.20 7.97
C ASP A 252 8.99 23.77 9.37
N ASP A 253 8.22 23.44 10.40
CA ASP A 253 8.61 23.70 11.78
C ASP A 253 9.87 22.89 12.19
N GLU A 254 10.44 23.20 13.36
CA GLU A 254 11.62 22.49 13.84
C GLU A 254 11.36 20.98 14.03
N ALA A 255 10.14 20.60 14.41
CA ALA A 255 9.73 19.22 14.56
C ALA A 255 9.71 18.49 13.19
N ALA A 256 9.27 19.14 12.12
CA ALA A 256 9.27 18.62 10.76
C ALA A 256 10.69 18.38 10.27
N ARG A 257 11.58 19.36 10.50
CA ARG A 257 13.01 19.28 10.17
C ARG A 257 13.74 18.17 10.94
N LYS A 258 13.28 17.86 12.17
CA LYS A 258 13.76 16.72 12.98
C LYS A 258 13.08 15.39 12.68
N GLY A 259 12.08 15.36 11.79
CA GLY A 259 11.39 14.13 11.40
C GLY A 259 10.39 13.60 12.44
N TYR A 260 9.77 14.47 13.25
CA TYR A 260 8.78 14.10 14.26
C TYR A 260 7.47 13.55 13.64
N CYS A 261 6.58 13.04 14.50
CA CYS A 261 5.37 12.37 14.05
C CYS A 261 4.38 13.34 13.36
N LEU A 262 3.80 12.89 12.24
CA LEU A 262 2.85 13.65 11.42
C LEU A 262 1.38 13.44 11.82
N TYR A 263 1.11 12.80 12.96
CA TYR A 263 -0.27 12.53 13.41
C TYR A 263 -1.07 13.83 13.52
N LYS A 264 -0.46 14.88 14.09
CA LYS A 264 -1.11 16.18 14.24
C LYS A 264 -1.36 16.92 12.91
N MET A 265 -0.66 16.52 11.85
CA MET A 265 -0.83 16.99 10.47
C MET A 265 -1.83 16.14 9.68
N GLY A 266 -2.61 15.28 10.35
CA GLY A 266 -3.68 14.50 9.76
C GLY A 266 -3.30 13.11 9.25
N CYS A 267 -2.10 12.61 9.57
CA CYS A 267 -1.67 11.28 9.13
C CYS A 267 -2.68 10.17 9.49
N LYS A 268 -3.20 9.47 8.47
CA LYS A 268 -4.17 8.36 8.54
C LYS A 268 -3.51 6.98 8.66
N GLY A 269 -2.18 6.94 8.87
CA GLY A 269 -1.43 5.70 9.10
C GLY A 269 -2.01 4.79 10.20
N PRO A 270 -2.57 5.32 11.31
CA PRO A 270 -3.19 4.51 12.37
C PRO A 270 -4.41 3.68 11.95
N THR A 271 -5.01 3.96 10.79
CA THR A 271 -6.19 3.25 10.29
C THR A 271 -5.98 2.69 8.89
N THR A 272 -4.73 2.63 8.40
CA THR A 272 -4.40 2.24 7.03
C THR A 272 -3.54 0.99 7.02
N TYR A 273 -4.00 -0.05 6.33
CA TYR A 273 -3.26 -1.29 6.11
C TYR A 273 -2.55 -1.24 4.76
N ASN A 274 -1.22 -1.33 4.79
CA ASN A 274 -0.37 -1.39 3.60
C ASN A 274 1.08 -1.69 4.03
N ALA A 275 1.97 -1.90 3.07
CA ALA A 275 3.39 -2.18 3.30
C ALA A 275 4.30 -0.94 3.19
N CYS A 276 3.78 0.28 3.02
CA CYS A 276 4.59 1.47 2.73
C CYS A 276 5.66 1.78 3.80
N SER A 277 5.42 1.47 5.07
CA SER A 277 6.39 1.71 6.14
C SER A 277 7.45 0.60 6.30
N THR A 278 7.30 -0.51 5.57
CA THR A 278 8.22 -1.65 5.60
C THR A 278 8.92 -1.82 4.25
N VAL A 279 8.17 -2.12 3.20
CA VAL A 279 8.66 -2.27 1.81
C VAL A 279 9.07 -0.92 1.22
N ARG A 280 8.38 0.17 1.62
CA ARG A 280 8.56 1.53 1.06
C ARG A 280 8.21 1.54 -0.44
N TRP A 281 8.64 2.58 -1.15
CA TRP A 281 8.35 2.81 -2.56
C TRP A 281 9.64 2.93 -3.36
N ASN A 282 9.58 2.53 -4.63
CA ASN A 282 10.63 2.70 -5.64
C ASN A 282 11.95 2.05 -5.22
N GLY A 283 11.99 0.71 -5.08
CA GLY A 283 13.21 0.02 -4.65
C GLY A 283 13.62 0.34 -3.21
N GLY A 284 12.66 0.70 -2.36
CA GLY A 284 12.89 0.95 -0.93
C GLY A 284 13.33 2.39 -0.59
N VAL A 285 13.31 3.32 -1.54
CA VAL A 285 13.88 4.67 -1.39
C VAL A 285 13.15 5.51 -0.34
N SER A 286 11.83 5.68 -0.48
CA SER A 286 11.04 6.50 0.45
C SER A 286 9.58 6.02 0.54
N PHE A 287 8.77 6.69 1.34
CA PHE A 287 7.31 6.59 1.36
C PHE A 287 6.73 7.90 1.93
N PRO A 288 5.41 8.18 1.83
CA PRO A 288 4.86 9.51 2.13
C PRO A 288 5.33 10.12 3.46
N ILE A 289 5.29 9.34 4.55
CA ILE A 289 5.67 9.82 5.90
C ILE A 289 7.17 10.12 5.99
N GLN A 290 8.02 9.33 5.31
CA GLN A 290 9.45 9.61 5.27
C GLN A 290 9.75 10.91 4.53
N SER A 291 9.03 11.18 3.45
CA SER A 291 9.10 12.42 2.69
C SER A 291 8.33 13.61 3.32
N GLY A 292 7.90 13.49 4.58
CA GLY A 292 7.33 14.60 5.35
C GLY A 292 5.82 14.80 5.24
N HIS A 293 5.10 13.98 4.46
CA HIS A 293 3.63 14.09 4.35
C HIS A 293 2.91 12.96 5.08
N GLY A 294 1.81 13.29 5.77
CA GLY A 294 0.96 12.29 6.43
C GLY A 294 0.42 11.25 5.45
N CYS A 295 0.25 10.01 5.89
CA CYS A 295 -0.45 9.00 5.10
C CYS A 295 -1.90 9.46 4.87
N ILE A 296 -2.40 9.37 3.64
CA ILE A 296 -3.79 9.75 3.30
C ILE A 296 -4.78 8.57 3.37
N GLY A 297 -4.30 7.35 3.60
CA GLY A 297 -5.13 6.16 3.67
C GLY A 297 -5.56 5.56 2.34
N CYS A 298 -4.78 5.77 1.26
CA CYS A 298 -5.16 5.41 -0.11
C CYS A 298 -5.38 3.92 -0.40
N SER A 299 -5.09 3.01 0.54
CA SER A 299 -5.40 1.58 0.43
C SER A 299 -6.67 1.16 1.17
N GLU A 300 -7.36 2.09 1.84
CA GLU A 300 -8.59 1.84 2.56
C GLU A 300 -9.82 2.27 1.75
N ASP A 301 -10.92 1.54 1.95
CA ASP A 301 -12.20 1.85 1.33
C ASP A 301 -12.69 3.26 1.72
N GLY A 302 -13.23 3.99 0.73
CA GLY A 302 -13.82 5.31 0.87
C GLY A 302 -12.87 6.40 1.41
N PHE A 303 -11.55 6.24 1.30
CA PHE A 303 -10.60 7.17 1.95
C PHE A 303 -10.75 8.65 1.53
N TRP A 304 -11.24 8.91 0.32
CA TRP A 304 -11.55 10.26 -0.17
C TRP A 304 -12.63 10.98 0.63
N ASP A 305 -13.57 10.24 1.22
CA ASP A 305 -14.74 10.79 1.91
C ASP A 305 -14.64 10.72 3.45
N LYS A 306 -13.45 10.43 3.99
CA LYS A 306 -13.20 10.34 5.44
C LYS A 306 -12.82 11.69 6.09
N GLY A 307 -13.29 12.79 5.52
CA GLY A 307 -12.94 14.15 5.93
C GLY A 307 -11.58 14.61 5.37
N SER A 308 -11.09 15.77 5.82
CA SER A 308 -9.85 16.32 5.30
C SER A 308 -8.66 15.40 5.58
N PHE A 309 -7.72 15.33 4.64
CA PHE A 309 -6.46 14.63 4.87
C PHE A 309 -5.64 15.26 6.00
N TYR A 310 -5.86 16.53 6.32
CA TYR A 310 -5.14 17.26 7.36
C TYR A 310 -5.84 17.22 8.73
N ASP A 311 -7.08 16.75 8.80
CA ASP A 311 -7.78 16.57 10.07
C ASP A 311 -7.22 15.35 10.83
N ARG A 312 -7.07 15.49 12.15
CA ARG A 312 -6.57 14.40 13.01
C ARG A 312 -7.63 13.31 13.18
N LEU A 313 -7.18 12.07 13.29
CA LEU A 313 -8.06 10.96 13.69
C LEU A 313 -8.44 11.11 15.17
N THR A 314 -9.71 11.38 15.48
CA THR A 314 -10.19 11.67 16.85
C THR A 314 -10.37 10.43 17.73
N ASN A 315 -10.37 9.22 17.14
CA ASN A 315 -10.62 7.96 17.83
C ASN A 315 -9.35 7.21 18.26
N ILE A 316 -8.16 7.76 18.01
CA ILE A 316 -6.89 7.17 18.43
C ILE A 316 -6.52 7.72 19.82
N LYS A 317 -6.55 6.86 20.84
CA LYS A 317 -6.12 7.22 22.20
C LYS A 317 -4.60 7.33 22.24
N GLN A 318 -4.09 8.54 22.41
CA GLN A 318 -2.66 8.82 22.53
C GLN A 318 -2.21 8.72 23.99
N PHE A 319 -1.13 7.99 24.26
CA PHE A 319 -0.39 8.05 25.53
C PHE A 319 0.98 8.68 25.22
N GLY A 320 1.22 9.91 25.66
CA GLY A 320 2.49 10.61 25.48
C GLY A 320 3.40 10.42 26.69
N ILE A 321 4.31 9.44 26.64
CA ILE A 321 5.12 9.07 27.81
C ILE A 321 6.05 10.21 28.23
N GLU A 322 6.78 10.81 27.28
CA GLU A 322 7.70 11.91 27.56
C GLU A 322 6.97 13.21 27.88
N LYS A 323 5.94 13.58 27.10
CA LYS A 323 5.13 14.76 27.41
C LYS A 323 4.54 14.73 28.83
N ASN A 324 4.13 13.56 29.31
CA ASN A 324 3.66 13.40 30.68
C ASN A 324 4.80 13.56 31.69
N ALA A 325 5.98 12.98 31.42
CA ALA A 325 7.16 13.11 32.26
C ALA A 325 7.65 14.57 32.37
N ASP A 326 7.71 15.30 31.26
CA ASP A 326 8.11 16.73 31.24
C ASP A 326 7.10 17.59 32.00
N GLN A 327 5.80 17.34 31.85
CA GLN A 327 4.77 18.06 32.61
C GLN A 327 4.89 17.79 34.12
N ILE A 328 5.12 16.54 34.52
CA ILE A 328 5.36 16.17 35.92
C ILE A 328 6.65 16.82 36.42
N GLY A 329 7.72 16.79 35.62
CA GLY A 329 9.01 17.42 35.93
C GLY A 329 8.89 18.93 36.12
N MET A 330 8.20 19.63 35.22
CA MET A 330 7.94 21.06 35.35
C MET A 330 7.08 21.39 36.57
N ALA A 331 6.05 20.59 36.86
CA ALA A 331 5.21 20.78 38.04
C ALA A 331 6.02 20.59 39.34
N ALA A 332 6.84 19.54 39.40
CA ALA A 332 7.72 19.28 40.53
C ALA A 332 8.77 20.38 40.72
N ALA A 333 9.42 20.81 39.63
CA ALA A 333 10.38 21.90 39.64
C ALA A 333 9.75 23.23 40.09
N GLY A 334 8.53 23.53 39.61
CA GLY A 334 7.75 24.68 40.04
C GLY A 334 7.42 24.66 41.53
N ALA A 335 6.99 23.50 42.04
CA ALA A 335 6.69 23.33 43.48
C ALA A 335 7.95 23.51 44.35
N VAL A 336 9.07 22.90 43.96
CA VAL A 336 10.35 23.06 44.68
C VAL A 336 10.83 24.52 44.61
N GLY A 337 10.76 25.16 43.44
CA GLY A 337 11.12 26.56 43.27
C GLY A 337 10.30 27.50 44.16
N ALA A 338 8.98 27.29 44.22
CA ALA A 338 8.09 28.05 45.09
C ALA A 338 8.40 27.83 46.58
N ALA A 339 8.67 26.58 46.99
CA ALA A 339 9.04 26.25 48.36
C ALA A 339 10.38 26.90 48.78
N VAL A 340 11.39 26.88 47.91
CA VAL A 340 12.69 27.53 48.14
C VAL A 340 12.52 29.05 48.25
N ALA A 341 11.76 29.66 47.35
CA ALA A 341 11.48 31.10 47.38
C ALA A 341 10.73 31.51 48.66
N ALA A 342 9.72 30.75 49.06
CA ALA A 342 9.00 30.98 50.31
C ALA A 342 9.90 30.83 51.55
N HIS A 343 10.75 29.80 51.58
CA HIS A 343 11.69 29.59 52.68
C HIS A 343 12.72 30.72 52.78
N ALA A 344 13.24 31.21 51.64
CA ALA A 344 14.15 32.35 51.60
C ALA A 344 13.47 33.64 52.10
N ALA A 345 12.23 33.90 51.69
CA ALA A 345 11.45 35.06 52.15
C ALA A 345 11.20 35.01 53.67
N VAL A 346 10.77 33.87 54.21
CA VAL A 346 10.59 33.67 55.65
C VAL A 346 11.90 33.88 56.42
N THR A 347 13.01 33.37 55.89
CA THR A 347 14.34 33.53 56.52
C THR A 347 14.80 35.00 56.52
N ALA A 348 14.54 35.74 55.45
CA ALA A 348 14.84 37.18 55.38
C ALA A 348 14.00 37.98 56.39
N VAL A 349 12.69 37.69 56.47
CA VAL A 349 11.79 38.32 57.46
C VAL A 349 12.26 38.00 58.89
N LYS A 350 12.61 36.74 59.17
CA LYS A 350 13.09 36.34 60.51
C LYS A 350 14.40 37.02 60.88
N ARG A 351 15.35 37.17 59.94
CA ARG A 351 16.58 37.95 60.15
C ARG A 351 16.32 39.43 60.40
N LEU A 352 15.34 40.03 59.73
CA LEU A 352 14.97 41.43 59.96
C LEU A 352 14.26 41.62 61.30
N ALA A 353 13.46 40.64 61.73
CA ALA A 353 12.81 40.64 63.04
C ALA A 353 13.83 40.48 64.19
N SER A 354 14.76 39.53 64.09
CA SER A 354 15.79 39.32 65.13
C SER A 354 16.72 40.53 65.27
N LYS A 355 17.07 41.19 64.15
CA LYS A 355 17.90 42.40 64.17
C LYS A 355 17.18 43.61 64.78
N ARG A 356 15.84 43.60 64.81
CA ARG A 356 15.00 44.59 65.51
C ARG A 356 14.90 44.29 67.01
N GLU A 357 14.84 43.02 67.40
CA GLU A 357 14.86 42.61 68.82
C GLU A 357 16.22 42.91 69.47
N ASP A 358 17.34 42.66 68.78
CA ASP A 358 18.69 42.97 69.29
C ASP A 358 18.93 44.49 69.45
N ALA A 359 18.26 45.32 68.64
CA ALA A 359 18.34 46.78 68.73
C ALA A 359 17.48 47.37 69.87
N GLY A 360 16.48 46.62 70.37
CA GLY A 360 15.61 47.03 71.46
C GLY A 360 16.11 46.68 72.87
N HIS A 361 17.14 45.84 72.98
CA HIS A 361 17.70 45.40 74.27
C HIS A 361 18.93 46.20 74.75
N ASN A 362 19.31 47.24 74.00
CA ASN A 362 20.46 48.12 74.29
C ASN A 362 20.04 49.59 74.51
N SER A 363 18.81 49.84 74.97
CA SER A 363 18.29 51.16 75.34
C SER A 363 18.28 51.34 76.86
#